data_AF-A0A0J7K012-F1
#
_entry.id   AF-A0A0J7K012-F1
#
_cell.length_a   1.000
_cell.length_b   1.000
_cell.length_c   1.000
_cell.angle_alpha   90.00
_cell.angle_beta   90.00
_cell.angle_gamma   90.00
#
_symmetry.space_group_name_H-M   'P 1'
#
loop_
_entity.id
_entity.type
_entity.pdbx_description
1 polymer ?
#
loop_
_entity_poly.entity_id
_entity_poly.type
_entity_poly.pdbx_seq_one_letter_code
_entity_poly.pdbx_strand_id
1 'polypeptide(L)'
;MLCIWWDYKGIVYYELLSENETIDSVKYCSQLTNLKQALDRKRPELVNRKGIAFQHDNARPHASFATRQKLLQFGWILIHPPYSPDLAPL
;
A
#
# COMPACT_ATOMS: atom_id res chain seq x y z
N MET A 1 7.57 -14.37 -1.01
CA MET A 1 6.24 -13.80 -0.65
C MET A 1 5.86 -12.79 -1.72
N LEU A 2 4.60 -12.76 -2.16
CA LEU A 2 4.15 -11.84 -3.22
C LEU A 2 3.33 -10.70 -2.61
N CYS A 3 3.73 -9.46 -2.87
CA CYS A 3 2.94 -8.27 -2.54
C CYS A 3 2.30 -7.72 -3.80
N ILE A 4 0.98 -7.52 -3.79
CA ILE A 4 0.25 -6.95 -4.91
C ILE A 4 -0.55 -5.75 -4.40
N TRP A 5 -0.55 -4.69 -5.19
CA TRP A 5 -1.39 -3.51 -5.02
C TRP A 5 -2.18 -3.28 -6.28
N TRP A 6 -3.49 -3.18 -6.15
CA TRP A 6 -4.42 -3.09 -7.26
C TRP A 6 -5.60 -2.17 -6.95
N ASP A 7 -6.25 -1.69 -7.99
CA ASP A 7 -7.47 -0.88 -7.92
C ASP A 7 -8.57 -1.50 -8.81
N TYR A 8 -9.76 -0.90 -8.85
CA TYR A 8 -10.86 -1.35 -9.70
C TYR A 8 -10.53 -1.36 -11.21
N LYS A 9 -9.42 -0.74 -11.64
CA LYS A 9 -8.92 -0.76 -13.03
C LYS A 9 -7.80 -1.81 -13.23
N GLY A 10 -7.39 -2.55 -12.21
CA GLY A 10 -6.41 -3.65 -12.26
C GLY A 10 -5.16 -3.44 -11.40
N ILE A 11 -4.11 -4.23 -11.69
CA ILE A 11 -2.87 -4.24 -10.89
C ILE A 11 -2.03 -2.97 -11.15
N VAL A 12 -1.75 -2.23 -10.08
CA VAL A 12 -0.94 -1.00 -10.10
C VAL A 12 0.53 -1.34 -9.94
N TYR A 13 0.87 -2.12 -8.91
CA TYR A 13 2.24 -2.51 -8.58
C TYR A 13 2.22 -3.91 -7.96
N TYR A 14 3.29 -4.67 -8.17
CA TYR A 14 3.51 -5.93 -7.46
C TYR A 14 5.01 -6.11 -7.27
N GLU A 15 5.38 -6.82 -6.22
CA GLU A 15 6.77 -7.14 -5.92
C GLU A 15 6.85 -8.55 -5.36
N LEU A 16 7.72 -9.35 -5.97
CA LEU A 16 8.01 -10.70 -5.50
C LEU A 16 9.25 -10.61 -4.60
N LEU A 17 9.06 -10.87 -3.31
CA LEU A 17 10.16 -10.97 -2.36
C LEU A 17 10.91 -12.28 -2.57
N SER A 18 12.23 -12.22 -2.35
CA SER A 18 13.11 -13.38 -2.40
C SER A 18 12.74 -14.42 -1.33
N GLU A 19 13.21 -15.65 -1.53
CA GLU A 19 12.90 -16.77 -0.65
C GLU A 19 13.42 -16.49 0.77
N ASN A 20 12.56 -16.65 1.80
CA ASN A 20 12.80 -16.30 3.21
C ASN A 20 12.93 -14.82 3.57
N GLU A 21 12.69 -13.89 2.64
CA GLU A 21 12.70 -12.45 2.95
C GLU A 21 11.38 -12.04 3.63
N THR A 22 11.48 -11.42 4.81
CA THR A 22 10.31 -10.97 5.60
C THR A 22 10.05 -9.48 5.34
N ILE A 23 8.78 -9.07 5.28
CA ILE A 23 8.44 -7.64 5.18
C ILE A 23 8.68 -6.99 6.54
N ASP A 24 9.75 -6.20 6.63
CA ASP A 24 9.93 -5.23 7.69
C ASP A 24 9.32 -3.88 7.30
N SER A 25 9.09 -3.03 8.30
CA SER A 25 8.62 -1.65 8.16
C SER A 25 9.42 -0.82 7.15
N VAL A 26 10.75 -0.97 7.11
CA VAL A 26 11.61 -0.26 6.15
C VAL A 26 11.34 -0.71 4.71
N LYS A 27 11.27 -2.02 4.49
CA LYS A 27 10.95 -2.58 3.16
C LYS A 27 9.56 -2.13 2.72
N TYR A 28 8.57 -2.20 3.62
CA TYR A 28 7.22 -1.75 3.34
C TYR A 28 7.16 -0.26 2.95
N CYS A 29 7.88 0.62 3.65
CA CYS A 29 7.99 2.04 3.30
C CYS A 29 8.63 2.27 1.91
N SER A 30 9.60 1.42 1.52
CA SER A 30 10.18 1.44 0.18
C SER A 30 9.14 1.04 -0.87
N GLN A 31 8.39 -0.04 -0.61
CA GLN A 31 7.31 -0.51 -1.49
C GLN A 31 6.22 0.54 -1.68
N LEU A 32 5.81 1.25 -0.62
CA LEU A 32 4.86 2.35 -0.71
C LEU A 32 5.37 3.51 -1.59
N THR A 33 6.69 3.76 -1.57
CA THR A 33 7.30 4.80 -2.43
C THR A 33 7.24 4.38 -3.90
N ASN A 34 7.57 3.13 -4.20
CA ASN A 34 7.46 2.57 -5.54
C ASN A 34 5.99 2.54 -6.03
N LEU A 35 5.06 2.17 -5.14
CA LEU A 35 3.63 2.21 -5.41
C LEU A 35 3.17 3.61 -5.77
N LYS A 36 3.58 4.64 -5.02
CA LYS A 36 3.24 6.03 -5.34
C LYS A 36 3.72 6.42 -6.73
N GLN A 37 4.97 6.09 -7.06
CA GLN A 37 5.51 6.38 -8.39
C GLN A 37 4.77 5.62 -9.51
N ALA A 38 4.40 4.37 -9.27
CA ALA A 38 3.59 3.58 -10.20
C ALA A 38 2.19 4.18 -10.38
N LEU A 39 1.59 4.69 -9.31
CA LEU A 39 0.29 5.33 -9.32
C LEU A 39 0.32 6.68 -10.05
N ASP A 40 1.35 7.50 -9.84
CA ASP A 40 1.55 8.76 -10.56
C ASP A 40 1.64 8.51 -12.09
N ARG A 41 2.27 7.40 -12.49
CA ARG A 41 2.42 7.01 -13.91
C ARG A 41 1.16 6.38 -14.50
N LYS A 42 0.55 5.40 -13.82
CA LYS A 42 -0.58 4.61 -14.34
C LYS A 42 -1.93 5.26 -14.10
N ARG A 43 -2.03 6.14 -13.10
CA ARG A 43 -3.28 6.70 -12.57
C ARG A 43 -3.12 8.18 -12.14
N PRO A 44 -2.62 9.08 -13.01
CA PRO A 44 -2.43 10.50 -12.67
C PRO A 44 -3.73 11.19 -12.22
N GLU A 45 -4.89 10.71 -12.70
CA GLU A 45 -6.22 11.23 -12.35
C GLU A 45 -6.56 11.04 -10.86
N LEU A 46 -6.14 9.93 -10.25
CA LEU A 46 -6.39 9.61 -8.85
C LEU A 46 -5.56 10.50 -7.94
N VAL A 47 -4.28 10.68 -8.28
CA VAL A 47 -3.33 11.48 -7.50
C VAL A 47 -3.72 12.97 -7.51
N ASN A 48 -4.20 13.48 -8.64
CA ASN A 48 -4.47 14.91 -8.80
C ASN A 48 -5.84 15.39 -8.27
N ARG A 49 -6.81 14.50 -8.05
CA ARG A 49 -8.20 14.92 -7.77
C ARG A 49 -8.69 14.65 -6.36
N LYS A 50 -8.35 13.52 -5.75
CA LYS A 50 -8.92 13.08 -4.48
C LYS A 50 -7.88 12.23 -3.76
N GLY A 51 -7.54 12.60 -2.53
CA GLY A 51 -6.60 11.83 -1.71
C GLY A 51 -6.89 10.33 -1.79
N ILE A 52 -5.83 9.54 -1.90
CA ILE A 52 -5.96 8.09 -2.14
C ILE A 52 -6.45 7.42 -0.87
N ALA A 53 -7.60 6.79 -0.96
CA ALA A 53 -8.08 5.86 0.04
C ALA A 53 -7.24 4.59 -0.03
N PHE A 54 -6.38 4.37 0.95
CA PHE A 54 -5.49 3.23 1.03
C PHE A 54 -6.05 2.20 2.00
N GLN A 55 -6.12 0.94 1.59
CA GLN A 55 -6.53 -0.19 2.42
C GLN A 55 -5.41 -1.25 2.38
N HIS A 56 -5.07 -1.79 3.54
CA HIS A 56 -4.09 -2.87 3.73
C HIS A 56 -4.45 -3.59 5.02
N ASP A 57 -3.82 -4.74 5.31
CA ASP A 57 -4.03 -5.44 6.58
C ASP A 57 -3.27 -4.77 7.74
N ASN A 58 -3.63 -5.13 8.98
CA ASN A 58 -3.02 -4.58 10.20
C ASN A 58 -1.77 -5.37 10.63
N ALA A 59 -0.99 -5.88 9.68
CA ALA A 59 0.27 -6.55 10.00
C ALA A 59 1.19 -5.61 10.78
N ARG A 60 2.01 -6.14 11.71
CA ARG A 60 2.94 -5.34 12.54
C ARG A 60 3.79 -4.32 11.75
N PRO A 61 4.41 -4.66 10.60
CA PRO A 61 5.18 -3.68 9.81
C PRO A 61 4.28 -2.57 9.22
N HIS A 62 3.03 -2.88 8.91
CA HIS A 62 2.05 -1.97 8.30
C HIS A 62 1.48 -0.98 9.32
N ALA A 63 1.35 -1.40 10.58
CA ALA A 63 0.92 -0.55 11.69
C ALA A 63 2.06 0.31 12.29
N SER A 64 3.29 0.18 11.77
CA SER A 64 4.45 0.88 12.30
C SER A 64 4.32 2.40 12.20
N PHE A 65 4.99 3.12 13.11
CA PHE A 65 5.01 4.57 13.09
C PHE A 65 5.60 5.13 11.79
N ALA A 66 6.66 4.51 11.28
CA ALA A 66 7.30 4.88 10.02
C ALA A 66 6.31 4.79 8.84
N THR A 67 5.53 3.72 8.77
CA THR A 67 4.51 3.54 7.73
C THR A 67 3.41 4.58 7.83
N ARG A 68 2.90 4.85 9.04
CA ARG A 68 1.88 5.89 9.25
C ARG A 68 2.37 7.27 8.84
N GLN A 69 3.60 7.64 9.20
CA GLN A 69 4.21 8.89 8.76
C GLN A 69 4.34 8.96 7.23
N LYS A 70 4.72 7.86 6.58
CA LYS A 70 4.85 7.80 5.12
C LYS A 70 3.51 8.00 4.42
N LEU A 71 2.44 7.37 4.93
CA LEU A 71 1.09 7.54 4.39
C LEU A 71 0.60 9.00 4.53
N LEU A 72 0.87 9.63 5.68
CA LEU A 72 0.56 11.05 5.91
C LEU A 72 1.32 11.97 4.95
N GLN A 73 2.62 11.73 4.72
CA GLN A 73 3.41 12.47 3.72
C GLN A 73 2.84 12.36 2.31
N PHE A 74 2.24 11.21 1.98
CA PHE A 74 1.63 10.99 0.68
C PHE A 74 0.22 11.57 0.56
N GLY A 75 -0.38 12.03 1.66
CA GLY A 75 -1.76 12.49 1.72
C GLY A 75 -2.77 11.34 1.54
N TRP A 76 -2.36 10.11 1.87
CA TRP A 76 -3.21 8.94 1.71
C TRP A 76 -4.04 8.74 2.97
N ILE A 77 -5.34 8.57 2.79
CA ILE A 77 -6.29 8.33 3.86
C ILE A 77 -6.38 6.83 4.06
N LEU A 78 -5.95 6.37 5.22
CA LEU A 78 -6.02 4.97 5.58
C LEU A 78 -7.46 4.59 5.97
N ILE A 79 -8.08 3.69 5.21
CA ILE A 79 -9.40 3.14 5.54
C ILE A 79 -9.18 1.74 6.14
N HIS A 80 -9.49 1.60 7.43
CA HIS A 80 -9.36 0.33 8.16
C HIS A 80 -10.67 -0.03 8.85
N PRO A 81 -11.39 -1.07 8.40
CA PRO A 81 -12.26 -1.82 9.29
C PRO A 81 -11.41 -2.78 10.16
N PRO A 82 -11.60 -2.81 11.49
CA PRO A 82 -10.88 -3.77 12.33
C PRO A 82 -11.25 -5.21 11.94
N TYR A 83 -10.22 -6.05 11.73
CA TYR A 83 -10.30 -7.50 11.52
C TYR A 83 -11.50 -7.96 10.67
N SER A 84 -11.53 -7.55 9.41
CA SER A 84 -12.49 -8.05 8.43
C SER A 84 -11.75 -8.76 7.28
N PRO A 85 -11.23 -9.98 7.50
CA PRO A 85 -10.67 -10.80 6.42
C PRO A 85 -11.67 -11.02 5.28
N ASP A 86 -12.97 -10.95 5.57
CA ASP A 86 -14.07 -11.05 4.59
C ASP A 86 -14.21 -9.82 3.67
N LEU A 87 -13.54 -8.70 3.98
CA LEU A 87 -13.62 -7.42 3.25
C LEU A 87 -12.31 -7.02 2.56
N ALA A 88 -11.27 -7.85 2.66
CA ALA A 88 -10.03 -7.67 1.91
C ALA A 88 -10.09 -8.59 0.68
N PRO A 89 -10.35 -8.07 -0.53
CA PRO A 89 -10.18 -8.89 -1.71
C PRO A 89 -8.67 -9.18 -1.86
N LEU A 90 -8.33 -10.48 -1.83
CA LEU A 90 -6.96 -11.01 -1.98
C LEU A 90 -6.23 -10.39 -3.17
#